data_AF-A0A6G0UBX2-F1
#
_entry.id   AF-A0A6G0UBX2-F1
#
_cell.length_a   1.000
_cell.length_b   1.000
_cell.length_c   1.000
_cell.angle_alpha   90.00
_cell.angle_beta   90.00
_cell.angle_gamma   90.00
#
_symmetry.space_group_name_H-M   'P 1'
#
loop_
_entity.id
_entity.type
_entity.pdbx_description
1 polymer ?
#
loop_
_entity_poly.entity_id
_entity_poly.type
_entity_poly.pdbx_seq_one_letter_code
_entity_poly.pdbx_strand_id
1 'polypeptide(L)'
;MSLKDLMMQVRAARTAAEERAVVERESANIRESFRDEDNKYKCRNMAKLLYIHMLGYPAHFGQIECVNLIGSKDGRFTDIRIGYLGAMLLMDELSE
;
A
#
# COMPACT_ATOMS: atom_id res chain seq x y z
N MET A 1 -5.74 -11.05 -0.75
CA MET A 1 -6.77 -10.12 -1.28
C MET A 1 -6.19 -9.18 -2.35
N SER A 2 -6.86 -9.02 -3.51
CA SER A 2 -6.43 -8.12 -4.60
C SER A 2 -6.83 -6.67 -4.33
N LEU A 3 -6.28 -5.71 -5.08
CA LEU A 3 -6.71 -4.32 -4.99
C LEU A 3 -8.20 -4.17 -5.32
N LYS A 4 -8.68 -4.86 -6.36
CA LYS A 4 -10.10 -4.86 -6.74
C LYS A 4 -10.99 -5.38 -5.61
N ASP A 5 -10.57 -6.43 -4.91
CA ASP A 5 -11.32 -6.99 -3.78
C ASP A 5 -11.41 -5.99 -2.62
N LEU A 6 -10.31 -5.30 -2.30
CA LEU A 6 -10.31 -4.25 -1.27
C LEU A 6 -11.26 -3.12 -1.66
N MET A 7 -11.18 -2.62 -2.89
CA MET A 7 -12.06 -1.56 -3.39
C MET A 7 -13.53 -1.99 -3.32
N MET A 8 -13.85 -3.25 -3.64
CA MET A 8 -15.21 -3.77 -3.51
C MET A 8 -15.68 -3.81 -2.05
N GLN A 9 -14.83 -4.26 -1.12
CA GLN A 9 -15.16 -4.29 0.31
C GLN A 9 -15.37 -2.89 0.89
N VAL A 10 -14.48 -1.94 0.56
CA VAL A 10 -14.61 -0.53 0.96
C VAL A 10 -15.92 0.06 0.41
N ARG A 11 -16.23 -0.15 -0.87
CA ARG A 11 -17.48 0.34 -1.49
C ARG A 11 -18.75 -0.32 -0.95
N ALA A 12 -18.64 -1.49 -0.32
CA ALA A 12 -19.76 -2.19 0.30
C ALA A 12 -20.05 -1.69 1.72
N ALA A 13 -19.14 -0.93 2.35
CA ALA A 13 -19.35 -0.34 3.66
C ALA A 13 -20.50 0.68 3.60
N ARG A 14 -21.42 0.59 4.55
CA ARG A 14 -22.58 1.49 4.67
C ARG A 14 -22.33 2.62 5.65
N THR A 15 -21.31 2.49 6.50
CA THR A 15 -20.95 3.47 7.51
C THR A 15 -19.45 3.74 7.49
N ALA A 16 -19.05 4.92 7.97
CA ALA A 16 -17.63 5.26 8.12
C ALA A 16 -16.90 4.31 9.09
N ALA A 17 -17.61 3.75 10.08
CA ALA A 17 -17.03 2.77 11.01
C ALA A 17 -16.73 1.43 10.31
N GLU A 18 -17.63 0.96 9.45
CA GLU A 18 -17.40 -0.24 8.63
C GLU A 18 -16.24 -0.05 7.66
N GLU A 19 -16.17 1.11 7.01
CA GLU A 19 -15.05 1.45 6.11
C GLU A 19 -13.71 1.42 6.86
N ARG A 20 -13.65 2.08 8.01
CA ARG A 20 -12.47 2.08 8.89
C ARG A 20 -12.06 0.67 9.29
N ALA A 21 -13.00 -0.18 9.68
CA ALA A 21 -12.70 -1.56 10.06
C ALA A 21 -12.09 -2.38 8.90
N VAL A 22 -12.58 -2.19 7.67
CA VAL A 22 -12.00 -2.83 6.47
C VAL A 22 -10.57 -2.32 6.23
N VAL A 23 -10.37 -1.00 6.30
CA VAL A 23 -9.07 -0.36 6.07
C VAL A 23 -8.05 -0.74 7.14
N GLU A 24 -8.43 -0.73 8.42
CA GLU A 24 -7.57 -1.08 9.55
C GLU A 24 -7.11 -2.54 9.47
N ARG A 25 -8.05 -3.45 9.20
CA ARG A 25 -7.75 -4.87 9.01
C ARG A 25 -6.75 -5.07 7.87
N GLU A 26 -6.98 -4.43 6.72
CA GLU A 26 -6.08 -4.62 5.59
C GLU A 26 -4.74 -3.93 5.78
N SER A 27 -4.71 -2.77 6.46
CA SER A 27 -3.46 -2.10 6.83
C SER A 27 -2.62 -2.96 7.78
N ALA A 28 -3.25 -3.67 8.72
CA ALA A 28 -2.56 -4.63 9.58
C ALA A 28 -1.95 -5.78 8.78
N ASN A 29 -2.71 -6.37 7.85
CA ASN A 29 -2.22 -7.44 6.97
C ASN A 29 -1.04 -6.96 6.11
N ILE A 30 -1.10 -5.74 5.57
CA ILE A 30 -0.01 -5.17 4.76
C ILE A 30 1.24 -4.96 5.62
N ARG A 31 1.09 -4.42 6.84
CA ARG A 31 2.21 -4.23 7.78
C ARG A 31 2.92 -5.55 8.09
N GLU A 32 2.17 -6.59 8.39
CA GLU A 32 2.74 -7.92 8.63
C GLU A 32 3.45 -8.46 7.38
N SER A 33 2.81 -8.30 6.22
CA SER A 33 3.35 -8.73 4.94
C SER A 33 4.65 -8.03 4.53
N PHE A 34 4.88 -6.78 4.94
CA PHE A 34 6.10 -6.03 4.65
C PHE A 34 7.28 -6.43 5.54
N ARG A 35 7.05 -7.15 6.65
CA ARG A 35 8.14 -7.69 7.48
C ARG A 35 8.86 -8.86 6.81
N ASP A 36 8.23 -9.48 5.82
CA ASP A 36 8.78 -10.60 5.07
C ASP A 36 9.52 -10.09 3.82
N GLU A 37 10.84 -10.20 3.80
CA GLU A 37 11.68 -9.71 2.71
C GLU A 37 11.47 -10.51 1.41
N ASP A 38 11.13 -11.80 1.50
CA ASP A 38 10.96 -12.70 0.36
C ASP A 38 9.54 -12.65 -0.24
N ASN A 39 8.74 -11.68 0.20
CA ASN A 39 7.35 -11.58 -0.17
C ASN A 39 7.16 -11.14 -1.64
N LYS A 40 6.73 -12.09 -2.48
CA LYS A 40 6.46 -11.86 -3.91
C LYS A 40 5.31 -10.89 -4.18
N TYR A 41 4.49 -10.56 -3.17
CA TYR A 41 3.29 -9.72 -3.29
C TYR A 41 3.50 -8.27 -2.84
N LYS A 42 4.74 -7.83 -2.62
CA LYS A 42 5.09 -6.45 -2.24
C LYS A 42 4.42 -5.38 -3.11
N CYS A 43 4.52 -5.47 -4.43
CA CYS A 43 3.87 -4.53 -5.35
C CYS A 43 2.33 -4.52 -5.21
N ARG A 44 1.70 -5.69 -5.04
CA ARG A 44 0.23 -5.79 -4.83
C ARG A 44 -0.19 -5.14 -3.51
N ASN A 45 0.59 -5.34 -2.46
CA ASN A 45 0.33 -4.73 -1.15
C ASN A 45 0.56 -3.22 -1.17
N MET A 46 1.59 -2.76 -1.87
CA MET A 46 1.83 -1.34 -2.09
C MET A 46 0.67 -0.68 -2.83
N ALA A 47 0.17 -1.29 -3.91
CA ALA A 47 -0.98 -0.73 -4.63
C ALA A 47 -2.25 -0.59 -3.77
N LYS A 48 -2.50 -1.55 -2.85
CA LYS A 48 -3.57 -1.44 -1.85
C LYS A 48 -3.32 -0.31 -0.86
N LEU A 49 -2.09 -0.17 -0.39
CA LEU A 49 -1.72 0.88 0.55
C LEU A 49 -1.85 2.28 -0.06
N LEU A 50 -1.48 2.46 -1.32
CA LEU A 50 -1.67 3.73 -2.03
C LEU A 50 -3.16 4.07 -2.20
N TYR A 51 -4.02 3.08 -2.43
CA TYR A 51 -5.47 3.31 -2.42
C TYR A 51 -5.98 3.74 -1.04
N ILE A 52 -5.51 3.09 0.04
CA ILE A 52 -5.83 3.48 1.42
C ILE A 52 -5.38 4.92 1.70
N HIS A 53 -4.21 5.32 1.22
CA HIS A 53 -3.73 6.71 1.29
C HIS A 53 -4.65 7.69 0.55
N MET A 54 -5.10 7.35 -0.67
CA MET A 54 -6.03 8.18 -1.44
C MET A 54 -7.39 8.37 -0.76
N LEU A 55 -7.80 7.41 0.09
CA LEU A 55 -8.99 7.55 0.94
C LEU A 55 -8.77 8.45 2.17
N GLY A 56 -7.55 8.94 2.38
CA GLY A 56 -7.18 9.84 3.49
C GLY A 56 -6.67 9.11 4.75
N TYR A 57 -6.38 7.82 4.67
CA TYR A 57 -5.87 7.06 5.81
C TYR A 57 -4.34 7.04 5.90
N PRO A 58 -3.76 6.88 7.10
CA PRO A 58 -2.31 6.86 7.30
C PRO A 58 -1.63 5.70 6.56
N ALA A 59 -0.60 6.02 5.77
CA ALA A 59 0.13 5.06 4.94
C ALA A 59 1.67 5.22 4.98
N HIS A 60 2.20 6.10 5.83
CA HIS A 60 3.64 6.42 5.90
C HIS A 60 4.54 5.20 6.15
N PHE A 61 4.03 4.17 6.82
CA PHE A 61 4.78 2.91 7.05
C PHE A 61 5.19 2.18 5.76
N GLY A 62 4.60 2.54 4.60
CA GLY A 62 4.97 2.01 3.29
C GLY A 62 6.13 2.73 2.61
N GLN A 63 6.62 3.87 3.12
CA GLN A 63 7.64 4.69 2.45
C GLN A 63 8.91 3.89 2.13
N ILE A 64 9.47 3.17 3.11
CA ILE A 64 10.67 2.33 2.89
C ILE A 64 10.41 1.28 1.82
N GLU A 65 9.21 0.71 1.78
CA GLU A 65 8.87 -0.32 0.82
C GLU A 65 8.72 0.25 -0.61
N CYS A 66 8.37 1.53 -0.77
CA CYS A 66 8.45 2.21 -2.07
C CYS A 66 9.90 2.23 -2.59
N VAL A 67 10.87 2.53 -1.72
CA VAL A 67 12.30 2.52 -2.07
C VAL A 67 12.76 1.11 -2.43
N ASN A 68 12.37 0.10 -1.63
CA ASN A 68 12.69 -1.31 -1.91
C ASN A 68 12.16 -1.77 -3.27
N LEU A 69 10.95 -1.32 -3.66
CA LEU A 69 10.37 -1.63 -4.96
C LEU A 69 11.12 -0.96 -6.13
N ILE A 70 11.58 0.29 -5.94
CA ILE A 70 12.42 0.99 -6.93
C ILE A 70 13.76 0.26 -7.11
N GLY A 71 14.36 -0.20 -6.00
CA GLY A 71 15.62 -0.95 -5.97
C GLY A 71 15.49 -2.46 -6.20
N SER A 72 14.32 -2.97 -6.60
CA SER A 72 14.06 -4.41 -6.72
C SER A 72 15.01 -5.07 -7.73
N LYS A 73 15.78 -6.07 -7.26
CA LYS A 73 16.78 -6.80 -8.06
C LYS A 73 16.17 -7.62 -9.19
N ASP A 74 14.91 -8.05 -9.04
CA ASP A 74 14.19 -8.82 -10.05
C ASP A 74 13.82 -7.99 -11.29
N GLY A 75 14.01 -6.67 -11.24
CA GLY A 75 13.91 -5.79 -12.42
C GLY A 75 12.52 -5.73 -13.06
N ARG A 76 11.46 -6.20 -12.37
CA ARG A 76 10.09 -6.15 -12.91
C ARG A 76 9.66 -4.70 -13.00
N PHE A 77 9.43 -4.24 -14.23
CA PHE A 77 9.01 -2.86 -14.50
C PHE A 77 7.79 -2.42 -13.68
N THR A 78 6.86 -3.34 -13.41
CA THR A 78 5.68 -3.07 -12.57
C THR A 78 6.04 -2.71 -11.13
N ASP A 79 7.04 -3.37 -10.54
CA ASP A 79 7.49 -3.09 -9.18
C ASP A 79 8.10 -1.69 -9.11
N ILE A 80 9.01 -1.39 -10.04
CA ILE A 80 9.67 -0.08 -10.16
C ILE A 80 8.64 1.03 -10.38
N ARG A 81 7.68 0.83 -11.30
CA ARG A 81 6.63 1.79 -11.60
C ARG A 81 5.76 2.10 -10.38
N ILE A 82 5.38 1.07 -9.62
CA ILE A 82 4.59 1.25 -8.40
C ILE A 82 5.42 1.89 -7.28
N GLY A 83 6.70 1.55 -7.17
CA GLY A 83 7.62 2.18 -6.23
C GLY A 83 7.73 3.70 -6.44
N TYR A 84 7.97 4.14 -7.68
CA TYR A 84 8.02 5.58 -8.01
C TYR A 84 6.68 6.28 -7.76
N LEU A 85 5.56 5.66 -8.12
CA LEU A 85 4.24 6.22 -7.82
C LEU A 85 4.06 6.39 -6.31
N GLY A 86 4.47 5.40 -5.52
CA GLY A 86 4.37 5.47 -4.07
C GLY A 86 5.28 6.54 -3.47
N ALA A 87 6.50 6.70 -3.98
CA ALA A 87 7.40 7.77 -3.56
C ALA A 87 6.78 9.16 -3.79
N MET A 88 6.22 9.41 -4.99
CA MET A 88 5.56 10.68 -5.30
C MET A 88 4.32 10.98 -4.46
N LEU A 89 3.65 9.95 -3.94
CA LEU A 89 2.43 10.12 -3.15
C LEU A 89 2.70 10.18 -1.64
N LEU A 90 3.69 9.44 -1.15
CA LEU A 90 3.91 9.25 0.29
C LEU A 90 5.10 10.04 0.84
N MET A 91 6.01 10.54 0.00
CA MET A 91 7.20 11.26 0.42
C MET A 91 7.09 12.73 0.03
N ASP A 92 7.29 13.61 1.00
CA ASP A 92 7.38 15.06 0.79
C ASP A 92 8.70 15.55 1.39
N GLU A 93 9.34 16.52 0.74
CA GLU A 93 10.59 17.14 1.17
C GLU A 93 10.44 17.87 2.52
N LEU A 94 9.21 18.25 2.88
CA LEU A 94 8.89 18.92 4.14
C LEU A 94 8.66 17.96 5.33
N SER A 95 8.67 16.64 5.08
CA SER A 95 8.39 15.62 6.09
C SER A 95 9.63 15.01 6.76
N GLU A 96 10.81 15.64 6.58
CA GLU A 96 12.04 15.42 7.38
C GLU A 96 12.13 16.33 8.62
#